data_AF-A0AAX3N1W0-F1
#
_entry.id   AF-A0AAX3N1W0-F1
#
_cell.length_a   1.000
_cell.length_b   1.000
_cell.length_c   1.000
_cell.angle_alpha   90.00
_cell.angle_beta   90.00
_cell.angle_gamma   90.00
#
_symmetry.space_group_name_H-M   'P 1'
#
loop_
_entity.id
_entity.type
_entity.pdbx_description
1 polymer ?
#
loop_
_entity_poly.entity_id
_entity_poly.type
_entity_poly.pdbx_seq_one_letter_code
_entity_poly.pdbx_strand_id
1 'polypeptide(L)' 'MYTVCKSHVEHAIDLFVDEFEDAPDIVDLKETEFSDWDPPVKCSECDNNAEFLVV' A
#
# COMPACT_ATOMS: atom_id res chain seq x y z
N MET A 1 5.39 5.44 -2.07
CA MET A 1 5.15 4.05 -1.63
C MET A 1 4.32 4.03 -0.35
N TYR A 2 3.08 3.58 -0.44
CA TYR A 2 2.08 3.61 0.64
C TYR A 2 1.65 2.19 0.99
N THR A 3 1.85 1.75 2.23
CA THR A 3 1.30 0.48 2.74
C THR A 3 -0.02 0.72 3.44
N VAL A 4 -1.10 0.18 2.89
CA VAL A 4 -2.46 0.49 3.33
C VAL A 4 -3.35 -0.73 3.39
N CYS A 5 -4.39 -0.66 4.22
CA CYS A 5 -5.43 -1.68 4.27
C CYS A 5 -6.41 -1.52 3.10
N LYS A 6 -7.26 -2.53 2.88
CA LYS A 6 -8.28 -2.48 1.82
C LYS A 6 -9.18 -1.24 1.85
N SER A 7 -9.45 -0.68 3.03
CA SER A 7 -10.29 0.51 3.17
C SER A 7 -9.59 1.82 2.77
N HIS A 8 -8.25 1.86 2.79
CA HIS A 8 -7.48 3.07 2.49
C HIS A 8 -6.70 2.98 1.18
N VAL A 9 -6.79 1.86 0.46
CA VAL A 9 -6.11 1.68 -0.84
C VAL A 9 -6.58 2.70 -1.88
N GLU A 10 -7.88 2.97 -1.95
CA GLU A 10 -8.44 3.97 -2.87
C GLU A 10 -7.91 5.38 -2.57
N HIS A 11 -7.81 5.73 -1.28
CA HIS A 11 -7.26 7.02 -0.85
C HIS A 11 -5.76 7.14 -1.17
N ALA A 12 -4.99 6.07 -0.93
CA ALA A 12 -3.57 6.06 -1.24
C ALA A 12 -3.28 6.16 -2.74
N ILE A 13 -4.11 5.55 -3.58
CA ILE A 13 -4.02 5.69 -5.05
C ILE A 13 -4.27 7.15 -5.45
N ASP A 14 -5.31 7.78 -4.91
CA ASP A 14 -5.65 9.17 -5.22
C ASP A 14 -4.49 10.12 -4.85
N LEU A 15 -3.95 9.95 -3.64
CA LEU A 15 -2.78 10.70 -3.16
C LEU A 15 -1.53 10.47 -4.01
N PHE A 16 -1.30 9.22 -4.44
CA PHE A 16 -0.16 8.90 -5.29
C PHE A 16 -0.28 9.57 -6.67
N VAL A 17 -1.45 9.49 -7.30
CA VAL A 17 -1.69 10.12 -8.60
C VAL A 17 -1.57 11.64 -8.49
N ASP A 18 -2.03 12.25 -7.39
CA ASP A 18 -1.89 13.69 -7.17
C ASP A 18 -0.42 14.12 -6.97
N GLU A 19 0.37 13.31 -6.23
CA GLU A 19 1.76 13.63 -5.90
C GLU A 19 2.74 13.32 -7.04
N PHE A 20 2.55 12.19 -7.73
CA PHE A 20 3.48 11.68 -8.75
C PHE A 20 2.99 11.91 -10.18
N GLU A 21 1.74 12.36 -10.37
CA GLU A 21 1.09 12.53 -11.68
C GLU A 21 1.13 11.25 -12.56
N ASP A 22 1.33 10.08 -11.94
CA ASP A 22 1.51 8.79 -12.61
C ASP A 22 0.64 7.70 -11.94
N ALA A 23 0.44 6.59 -12.65
CA ALA A 23 -0.40 5.50 -12.16
C ALA A 23 0.41 4.61 -11.20
N PRO A 24 -0.04 4.42 -9.95
CA PRO A 24 0.66 3.54 -9.04
C PRO A 24 0.50 2.07 -9.43
N ASP A 25 1.49 1.27 -9.08
CA ASP A 25 1.42 -0.18 -9.09
C ASP A 25 0.91 -0.67 -7.72
N ILE A 26 -0.05 -1.61 -7.73
CA ILE A 26 -0.70 -2.12 -6.52
C ILE A 26 -0.27 -3.56 -6.30
N VAL A 27 0.49 -3.78 -5.23
CA VAL A 27 0.99 -5.09 -4.84
C VAL A 27 0.20 -5.62 -3.65
N ASP A 28 -0.31 -6.84 -3.75
CA ASP A 28 -0.98 -7.53 -2.64
C ASP A 28 0.06 -8.18 -1.71
N LEU A 29 0.08 -7.72 -0.46
CA LEU A 29 1.01 -8.18 0.57
C LEU A 29 0.66 -9.58 1.11
N LYS A 30 -0.56 -10.09 0.89
CA LYS A 30 -0.91 -11.47 1.30
C LYS A 30 -0.37 -12.53 0.36
N GLU A 31 -0.23 -12.20 -0.92
CA GLU A 31 0.19 -13.17 -1.94
C GLU A 31 1.71 -13.14 -2.16
N THR A 32 2.37 -12.06 -1.76
CA THR A 32 3.81 -11.87 -1.95
C THR A 32 4.59 -12.25 -0.68
N GLU A 33 5.26 -13.41 -0.70
CA GLU A 33 6.29 -13.76 0.30
C GLU A 33 7.57 -12.94 0.02
N PHE A 34 7.70 -11.80 0.69
CA PHE A 34 8.94 -11.02 0.67
C PHE A 34 10.03 -11.78 1.42
N SER A 35 10.92 -12.47 0.69
CA SER A 35 11.99 -13.28 1.29
C SER A 35 13.10 -12.46 1.97
N ASP A 36 13.18 -11.14 1.73
CA ASP A 36 14.30 -10.29 2.16
C ASP A 36 13.87 -9.09 3.02
N TRP A 37 12.57 -8.89 3.26
CA TRP A 37 12.06 -7.75 4.02
C TRP A 37 10.69 -8.06 4.65
N ASP A 38 10.53 -7.74 5.94
CA ASP A 38 9.21 -7.77 6.58
C ASP A 38 8.40 -6.54 6.10
N PRO A 39 7.35 -6.72 5.28
CA PRO A 39 6.52 -5.59 4.86
C PRO A 39 5.85 -4.97 6.08
N PRO A 40 5.66 -3.64 6.12
CA PRO A 40 4.94 -3.00 7.19
C PRO A 40 3.54 -3.57 7.25
N VAL A 41 3.28 -4.38 8.28
CA VAL A 41 1.99 -5.04 8.47
C VAL A 41 0.90 -4.09 8.92
N LYS A 42 1.19 -2.79 9.07
CA LYS A 42 0.22 -1.77 9.50
C LYS A 42 0.00 -0.74 8.42
N CYS A 43 -1.26 -0.35 8.28
CA CYS A 43 -1.67 0.72 7.38
C CYS A 43 -1.05 2.05 7.83
N SER A 44 -0.54 2.83 6.89
CA SER A 44 -0.01 4.17 7.21
C SER A 44 -1.11 5.15 7.65
N GLU A 45 -2.35 4.90 7.25
CA GLU A 45 -3.51 5.76 7.52
C GLU A 45 -4.31 5.33 8.77
N CYS A 46 -4.10 4.11 9.28
CA CYS A 46 -4.82 3.61 10.47
C CYS A 46 -4.10 2.44 11.18
N ASP A 47 -4.57 2.06 12.37
CA ASP A 47 -3.94 0.97 13.15
C ASP A 47 -4.26 -0.45 12.63
N ASN A 48 -4.98 -0.58 11.51
CA ASN A 48 -5.31 -1.89 10.93
C ASN A 48 -4.14 -2.51 10.17
N ASN A 49 -4.26 -3.80 9.89
CA ASN A 49 -3.29 -4.50 9.06
C ASN A 49 -3.26 -3.95 7.62
N ALA A 50 -2.07 -3.66 7.12
CA ALA A 50 -1.87 -3.36 5.70
C ALA A 50 -2.01 -4.64 4.88
N GLU A 51 -2.67 -4.51 3.73
CA GLU A 51 -2.90 -5.60 2.79
C GLU A 51 -2.35 -5.26 1.41
N PHE A 52 -2.19 -3.97 1.09
CA PHE A 52 -1.75 -3.49 -0.21
C PHE A 52 -0.56 -2.54 -0.06
N LEU A 53 0.33 -2.60 -1.03
CA LEU A 53 1.43 -1.66 -1.23
C LEU A 53 1.21 -0.93 -2.56
N VAL A 54 1.13 0.40 -2.50
CA VAL A 54 0.94 1.29 -3.64
C VAL A 54 2.29 1.96 -3.93
N VAL A 55 2.92 1.66 -5.08
CA VAL A 55 4.27 2.13 -5.44
C VAL A 55 4.37 2.79 -6.81
#